data_AF-A0A1Q4P9E6-F1
#
_entry.id   AF-A0A1Q4P9E6-F1
#
_cell.length_a   1.000
_cell.length_b   1.000
_cell.length_c   1.000
_cell.angle_alpha   90.00
_cell.angle_beta   90.00
_cell.angle_gamma   90.00
#
_symmetry.space_group_name_H-M   'P 1'
#
loop_
_entity.id
_entity.type
_entity.pdbx_description
1 polymer ?
#
loop_
_entity_poly.entity_id
_entity_poly.type
_entity_poly.pdbx_seq_one_letter_code
_entity_poly.pdbx_strand_id
1 'polypeptide(L)'
;MTLLNVCDLSHHYAHGGFSGKHQHQAVLNNVSLTLKSGETVALLGRSGCGKSTLARLLVGLESPSQGNISWRGEPLAKLNRAQRKAFRRDIQMVFQDSISAVNPRKTVREILREPMRHLLSLKKAEQLARASEMLKAVDLDDSVLDKRPPQLSGGQLQRVCLARALAVEPKLLILDEAVSNLDLVLQAGVIRLLKKLQQQFGTACLFITHDLRLVERFCQRVMVMDNGQIVETQVVGDKLTFSSDAGRVLQNAVLPAFPVRRRTTEKV
;
A
#
# COMPACT_ATOMS: atom_id res chain seq x y z
N MET A 1 15.17 7.56 11.15
CA MET A 1 14.21 7.31 12.24
C MET A 1 13.31 6.15 11.86
N THR A 2 13.10 5.19 12.77
CA THR A 2 12.13 4.09 12.57
C THR A 2 10.71 4.59 12.84
N LEU A 3 9.79 4.36 11.89
CA LEU A 3 8.38 4.72 12.03
C LEU A 3 7.55 3.55 12.54
N LEU A 4 7.72 2.37 11.94
CA LEU A 4 6.98 1.16 12.28
C LEU A 4 7.96 0.05 12.63
N ASN A 5 7.72 -0.63 13.75
CA ASN A 5 8.44 -1.81 14.17
C ASN A 5 7.45 -2.94 14.44
N VAL A 6 7.69 -4.10 13.87
CA VAL A 6 6.88 -5.30 13.99
C VAL A 6 7.78 -6.40 14.50
N CYS A 7 7.40 -7.04 15.62
CA CYS A 7 8.17 -8.11 16.23
C CYS A 7 7.27 -9.34 16.42
N ASP A 8 7.72 -10.46 15.86
CA ASP A 8 7.22 -11.82 16.05
C ASP A 8 5.71 -11.96 15.81
N LEU A 9 5.23 -11.23 14.80
CA LEU A 9 3.81 -11.08 14.51
C LEU A 9 3.23 -12.37 13.95
N SER A 10 2.23 -12.91 14.64
CA SER A 10 1.47 -14.07 14.16
C SER A 10 -0.02 -13.79 14.19
N HIS A 11 -0.75 -14.32 13.22
CA HIS A 11 -2.19 -14.11 13.11
C HIS A 11 -2.90 -15.33 12.51
N HIS A 12 -4.04 -15.67 13.09
CA HIS A 12 -4.91 -16.76 12.62
C HIS A 12 -6.35 -16.25 12.49
N TYR A 13 -7.05 -16.71 11.46
CA TYR A 13 -8.51 -16.53 11.38
C TYR A 13 -9.22 -17.75 11.94
N ALA A 14 -10.22 -17.51 12.79
CA ALA A 14 -11.14 -18.55 13.21
C ALA A 14 -12.12 -18.82 12.07
N HIS A 15 -12.05 -20.01 11.45
CA HIS A 15 -13.09 -20.44 10.52
C HIS A 15 -14.16 -21.21 11.30
N GLY A 16 -15.41 -20.75 11.18
CA GLY A 16 -16.57 -21.48 11.69
C GLY A 16 -16.87 -22.67 10.79
N GLY A 17 -16.43 -23.87 11.19
CA GLY A 17 -16.84 -25.10 10.53
C GLY A 17 -18.27 -25.48 10.90
N PHE A 18 -19.04 -26.00 9.95
CA PHE A 18 -20.41 -26.51 10.12
C PHE A 18 -20.51 -27.70 11.13
N SER A 19 -19.38 -28.13 11.73
CA SER A 19 -19.24 -29.27 12.63
C SER A 19 -18.62 -28.89 14.00
N GLY A 20 -18.65 -27.61 14.40
CA GLY A 20 -18.31 -27.19 15.79
C GLY A 20 -16.82 -27.29 16.18
N LYS A 21 -15.93 -27.77 15.31
CA LYS A 21 -14.48 -27.66 15.48
C LYS A 21 -13.99 -26.37 14.82
N HIS A 22 -13.55 -25.41 15.63
CA HIS A 22 -12.84 -24.23 15.14
C HIS A 22 -11.47 -24.66 14.61
N GLN A 23 -11.29 -24.67 13.29
CA GLN A 23 -9.96 -24.75 12.70
C GLN A 23 -9.37 -23.33 12.66
N HIS A 24 -8.24 -23.16 13.34
CA HIS A 24 -7.42 -21.94 13.26
C HIS A 24 -6.49 -22.10 12.05
N GLN A 25 -6.75 -21.35 10.98
CA GLN A 25 -5.82 -21.27 9.86
C GLN A 25 -4.84 -20.13 10.13
N ALA A 26 -3.57 -20.48 10.38
CA ALA A 26 -2.51 -19.50 10.53
C ALA A 26 -2.24 -18.82 9.17
N VAL A 27 -2.31 -17.50 9.15
CA VAL A 27 -2.07 -16.69 7.94
C VAL A 27 -0.71 -16.00 8.01
N LEU A 28 -0.27 -15.61 9.21
CA LEU A 28 1.05 -15.05 9.46
C LEU A 28 1.73 -15.81 10.59
N ASN A 29 3.03 -16.06 10.40
CA ASN A 29 3.85 -16.86 11.31
C ASN A 29 5.16 -16.14 11.58
N ASN A 30 5.31 -15.56 12.78
CA ASN A 30 6.55 -14.95 13.25
C ASN A 30 7.14 -13.87 12.32
N VAL A 31 6.29 -12.96 11.84
CA VAL A 31 6.73 -11.88 10.93
C VAL A 31 7.36 -10.74 11.73
N SER A 32 8.60 -10.42 11.41
CA SER A 32 9.34 -9.28 11.96
C SER A 32 9.81 -8.35 10.85
N LEU A 33 9.52 -7.06 10.95
CA LEU A 33 9.94 -6.05 9.98
C LEU A 33 10.03 -4.66 10.60
N THR A 34 10.79 -3.79 9.94
CA THR A 34 10.86 -2.36 10.27
C THR A 34 10.61 -1.52 9.03
N LEU A 35 10.03 -0.33 9.21
CA LEU A 35 9.91 0.69 8.16
C LEU A 35 10.45 2.01 8.68
N LYS A 36 11.38 2.61 7.94
CA LYS A 36 12.01 3.89 8.30
C LYS A 36 11.31 5.06 7.61
N SER A 37 11.40 6.24 8.20
CA SER A 37 10.91 7.47 7.57
C SER A 37 11.58 7.71 6.22
N GLY A 38 10.80 8.11 5.21
CA GLY A 38 11.28 8.34 3.85
C GLY A 38 11.75 7.09 3.10
N GLU A 39 11.60 5.89 3.67
CA GLU A 39 11.94 4.64 3.00
C GLU A 39 10.75 4.12 2.19
N THR A 40 11.01 3.67 0.97
CA THR A 40 10.09 2.94 0.10
C THR A 40 10.52 1.48 0.09
N VAL A 41 9.67 0.61 0.61
CA VAL A 41 9.93 -0.81 0.76
C VAL A 41 8.90 -1.60 -0.02
N ALA A 42 9.33 -2.56 -0.84
CA ALA A 42 8.43 -3.50 -1.48
C ALA A 42 8.16 -4.72 -0.61
N LEU A 43 6.93 -5.22 -0.63
CA LEU A 43 6.57 -6.55 -0.14
C LEU A 43 6.05 -7.38 -1.31
N LEU A 44 6.86 -8.36 -1.71
CA LEU A 44 6.55 -9.32 -2.75
C LEU A 44 6.02 -10.62 -2.15
N GLY A 45 5.28 -11.39 -2.94
CA GLY A 45 4.77 -12.69 -2.53
C GLY A 45 3.63 -13.14 -3.42
N ARG A 46 3.39 -14.45 -3.50
CA ARG A 46 2.27 -15.00 -4.28
C ARG A 46 0.92 -14.50 -3.75
N SER A 47 -0.12 -14.61 -4.57
CA SER A 47 -1.49 -14.40 -4.07
C SER A 47 -1.76 -15.36 -2.90
N GLY A 48 -2.40 -14.88 -1.84
CA GLY A 48 -2.76 -15.69 -0.67
C GLY A 48 -1.67 -15.92 0.37
N CYS A 49 -0.43 -15.44 0.21
CA CYS A 49 0.64 -15.67 1.20
C CYS A 49 0.58 -14.80 2.48
N GLY A 50 -0.45 -13.95 2.64
CA GLY A 50 -0.66 -13.14 3.85
C GLY A 50 -0.36 -11.63 3.73
N LYS A 51 0.04 -11.12 2.56
CA LYS A 51 0.41 -9.69 2.36
C LYS A 51 -0.68 -8.69 2.79
N SER A 52 -1.91 -8.89 2.33
CA SER A 52 -3.04 -8.00 2.66
C SER A 52 -3.45 -8.13 4.14
N THR A 53 -3.34 -9.32 4.73
CA THR A 53 -3.56 -9.51 6.19
C THR A 53 -2.51 -8.76 6.99
N LEU A 54 -1.23 -8.87 6.62
CA LEU A 54 -0.16 -8.08 7.23
C LEU A 54 -0.48 -6.59 7.11
N ALA A 55 -0.83 -6.09 5.93
CA ALA A 55 -1.18 -4.69 5.71
C ALA A 55 -2.28 -4.20 6.66
N ARG A 56 -3.37 -4.96 6.82
CA ARG A 56 -4.49 -4.63 7.73
C ARG A 56 -4.07 -4.59 9.20
N LEU A 57 -3.18 -5.48 9.61
CA LEU A 57 -2.59 -5.45 10.96
C LEU A 57 -1.69 -4.21 11.15
N LEU A 58 -0.87 -3.87 10.16
CA LEU A 58 0.02 -2.69 10.24
C LEU A 58 -0.75 -1.38 10.42
N VAL A 59 -1.94 -1.24 9.80
CA VAL A 59 -2.80 -0.06 9.95
C VAL A 59 -3.76 -0.14 11.15
N GLY A 60 -3.73 -1.23 11.91
CA GLY A 60 -4.60 -1.44 13.07
C GLY A 60 -6.09 -1.61 12.73
N LEU A 61 -6.40 -2.12 11.53
CA LEU A 61 -7.74 -2.57 11.18
C LEU A 61 -8.07 -3.92 11.81
N GLU A 62 -7.03 -4.74 12.02
CA GLU A 62 -7.09 -6.01 12.74
C GLU A 62 -6.08 -5.99 13.89
N SER A 63 -6.23 -6.89 14.86
CA SER A 63 -5.28 -7.09 15.95
C SER A 63 -4.55 -8.42 15.79
N PRO A 64 -3.23 -8.47 16.01
CA PRO A 64 -2.49 -9.71 15.88
C PRO A 64 -2.86 -10.70 16.98
N SER A 65 -2.72 -11.99 16.70
CA SER A 65 -2.94 -13.03 17.70
C SER A 65 -1.75 -13.13 18.66
N GLN A 66 -0.53 -12.90 18.14
CA GLN A 66 0.71 -12.84 18.90
C GLN A 66 1.68 -11.80 18.28
N GLY A 67 2.67 -11.40 19.06
CA GLY A 67 3.64 -10.38 18.67
C GLY A 67 3.13 -8.97 18.92
N ASN A 68 3.90 -7.97 18.50
CA ASN A 68 3.59 -6.57 18.75
C ASN A 68 3.93 -5.69 17.54
N ILE A 69 3.12 -4.64 17.36
CA ILE A 69 3.35 -3.59 16.39
C ILE A 69 3.51 -2.29 17.17
N SER A 70 4.59 -1.56 16.88
CA SER A 70 4.87 -0.26 17.51
C SER A 70 5.00 0.83 16.46
N TRP A 71 4.35 1.97 16.72
CA TRP A 71 4.45 3.19 15.92
C TRP A 71 5.30 4.22 16.66
N ARG A 72 6.46 4.57 16.09
CA ARG A 72 7.44 5.50 16.68
C ARG A 72 7.84 5.14 18.11
N GLY A 73 7.99 3.86 18.37
CA GLY A 73 8.34 3.32 19.69
C GLY A 73 7.14 2.97 20.57
N GLU A 74 5.93 3.46 20.25
CA GLU A 74 4.73 3.21 21.06
C GLU A 74 3.93 2.00 20.56
N PRO A 75 3.69 0.97 21.39
CA PRO A 75 2.86 -0.18 21.03
C PRO A 75 1.44 0.23 20.64
N LEU A 76 0.92 -0.29 19.51
CA LEU A 76 -0.42 0.06 19.02
C LEU A 76 -1.52 -0.28 20.02
N ALA A 77 -1.36 -1.37 20.78
CA ALA A 77 -2.30 -1.81 21.80
C ALA A 77 -2.43 -0.80 22.97
N LYS A 78 -1.39 0.00 23.23
CA LYS A 78 -1.32 0.95 24.35
C LYS A 78 -1.74 2.37 23.97
N LEU A 79 -2.01 2.65 22.69
CA LEU A 79 -2.39 3.99 22.25
C LEU A 79 -3.74 4.41 22.85
N ASN A 80 -3.78 5.58 23.46
CA ASN A 80 -5.03 6.23 23.89
C ASN A 80 -5.82 6.78 22.70
N ARG A 81 -7.02 7.35 22.92
CA ARG A 81 -7.88 7.86 21.85
C ARG A 81 -7.21 8.91 20.96
N ALA A 82 -6.48 9.86 21.55
CA ALA A 82 -5.82 10.92 20.80
C ALA A 82 -4.64 10.37 19.98
N GLN A 83 -3.84 9.49 20.57
CA GLN A 83 -2.73 8.81 19.91
C GLN A 83 -3.23 7.91 18.77
N ARG A 84 -4.34 7.18 18.95
CA ARG A 84 -4.97 6.38 17.87
C ARG A 84 -5.44 7.24 16.72
N LYS A 85 -6.02 8.43 17.00
CA LYS A 85 -6.40 9.39 15.95
C LYS A 85 -5.17 9.88 15.19
N ALA A 86 -4.09 10.23 15.88
CA ALA A 86 -2.83 10.64 15.26
C ALA A 86 -2.20 9.50 14.44
N PHE A 87 -2.17 8.28 14.98
CA PHE A 87 -1.71 7.09 14.26
C PHE A 87 -2.51 6.87 12.97
N ARG A 88 -3.84 6.88 13.03
CA ARG A 88 -4.71 6.75 11.85
C ARG A 88 -4.52 7.87 10.83
N ARG A 89 -4.13 9.07 11.24
CA ARG A 89 -3.76 10.15 10.32
C ARG A 89 -2.41 9.86 9.65
N ASP A 90 -1.44 9.43 10.46
CA ASP A 90 -0.07 9.25 10.03
C ASP A 90 0.13 7.98 9.17
N ILE A 91 -0.73 6.97 9.30
CA ILE A 91 -0.73 5.77 8.46
C ILE A 91 -2.00 5.69 7.60
N GLN A 92 -1.82 5.54 6.29
CA GLN A 92 -2.92 5.40 5.35
C GLN A 92 -2.70 4.20 4.44
N MET A 93 -3.78 3.58 3.98
CA MET A 93 -3.75 2.42 3.09
C MET A 93 -4.65 2.64 1.90
N VAL A 94 -4.15 2.28 0.71
CA VAL A 94 -4.95 2.14 -0.50
C VAL A 94 -5.08 0.65 -0.79
N PHE A 95 -6.32 0.18 -0.83
CA PHE A 95 -6.66 -1.23 -1.05
C PHE A 95 -6.63 -1.58 -2.53
N GLN A 96 -6.45 -2.86 -2.82
CA GLN A 96 -6.51 -3.43 -4.17
C GLN A 96 -7.88 -3.20 -4.82
N ASP A 97 -8.96 -3.52 -4.11
CA ASP A 97 -10.33 -3.29 -4.57
C ASP A 97 -10.81 -1.90 -4.17
N SER A 98 -10.74 -0.98 -5.13
CA SER A 98 -11.19 0.41 -4.97
C SER A 98 -12.70 0.54 -4.76
N ILE A 99 -13.51 -0.39 -5.28
CA ILE A 99 -14.98 -0.35 -5.16
C ILE A 99 -15.38 -0.66 -3.73
N SER A 100 -14.87 -1.76 -3.16
CA SER A 100 -15.13 -2.13 -1.77
C SER A 100 -14.54 -1.15 -0.76
N ALA A 101 -13.52 -0.37 -1.17
CA ALA A 101 -12.88 0.62 -0.31
C ALA A 101 -13.67 1.93 -0.13
N VAL A 102 -14.78 2.13 -0.84
CA VAL A 102 -15.60 3.35 -0.79
C VAL A 102 -17.08 3.06 -0.58
N ASN A 103 -17.82 4.04 -0.06
CA ASN A 103 -19.28 3.96 -0.01
C ASN A 103 -19.85 4.44 -1.37
N PRO A 104 -20.54 3.59 -2.15
CA PRO A 104 -21.04 3.95 -3.48
C PRO A 104 -22.13 5.02 -3.47
N ARG A 105 -22.72 5.33 -2.32
CA ARG A 105 -23.73 6.39 -2.16
C ARG A 105 -23.13 7.78 -1.97
N LYS A 106 -21.85 7.86 -1.61
CA LYS A 106 -21.14 9.13 -1.39
C LYS A 106 -20.57 9.65 -2.71
N THR A 107 -20.55 10.96 -2.86
CA THR A 107 -19.83 11.66 -3.92
C THR A 107 -18.31 11.59 -3.71
N VAL A 108 -17.52 11.80 -4.78
CA VAL A 108 -16.06 11.90 -4.67
C VAL A 108 -15.66 12.98 -3.67
N ARG A 109 -16.34 14.13 -3.69
CA ARG A 109 -16.13 15.22 -2.73
C ARG A 109 -16.29 14.76 -1.28
N GLU A 110 -17.31 13.95 -0.99
CA GLU A 110 -17.53 13.41 0.35
C GLU A 110 -16.49 12.35 0.72
N ILE A 111 -16.11 11.49 -0.23
CA ILE A 111 -15.09 10.45 -0.05
C ILE A 111 -13.73 11.06 0.29
N LEU A 112 -13.30 12.09 -0.43
CA LEU A 112 -12.03 12.79 -0.18
C LEU A 112 -12.03 13.52 1.17
N ARG A 113 -13.16 14.13 1.53
CA ARG A 113 -13.28 14.94 2.76
C ARG A 113 -13.43 14.13 4.03
N GLU A 114 -13.91 12.90 3.94
CA GLU A 114 -14.14 12.03 5.09
C GLU A 114 -12.92 11.91 6.02
N PRO A 115 -11.71 11.49 5.56
CA PRO A 115 -10.56 11.39 6.44
C PRO A 115 -10.16 12.75 7.01
N MET A 116 -10.19 13.83 6.22
CA MET A 116 -9.87 15.18 6.71
C MET A 116 -10.81 15.63 7.84
N ARG A 117 -12.11 15.36 7.71
CA ARG A 117 -13.12 15.70 8.72
C ARG A 117 -12.87 14.98 10.05
N HIS A 118 -12.39 13.74 10.01
CA HIS A 118 -12.21 12.93 11.21
C HIS A 118 -10.82 13.06 11.83
N LEU A 119 -9.80 13.29 11.00
CA LEU A 119 -8.38 13.18 11.37
C LEU A 119 -7.69 14.53 11.47
N LEU A 120 -8.19 15.56 10.79
CA LEU A 120 -7.65 16.91 10.80
C LEU A 120 -8.60 17.90 11.47
N SER A 121 -8.06 19.06 11.84
CA SER A 121 -8.81 20.20 12.40
C SER A 121 -8.99 21.28 11.33
N LEU A 122 -9.49 20.90 10.14
CA LEU A 122 -9.69 21.82 9.01
C LEU A 122 -11.15 22.26 8.88
N LYS A 123 -11.37 23.53 8.52
CA LYS A 123 -12.68 24.06 8.14
C LYS A 123 -13.15 23.44 6.83
N LYS A 124 -14.46 23.46 6.58
CA LYS A 124 -15.05 22.89 5.35
C LYS A 124 -14.44 23.46 4.06
N ALA A 125 -14.16 24.76 4.00
CA ALA A 125 -13.55 25.39 2.84
C ALA A 125 -12.14 24.86 2.56
N GLU A 126 -11.32 24.71 3.60
CA GLU A 126 -9.96 24.16 3.51
C GLU A 126 -9.97 22.69 3.06
N GLN A 127 -10.93 21.90 3.57
CA GLN A 127 -11.13 20.52 3.12
C GLN A 127 -11.48 20.44 1.62
N LEU A 128 -12.27 21.39 1.10
CA LEU A 128 -12.65 21.43 -0.31
C LEU A 128 -11.48 21.83 -1.21
N ALA A 129 -10.72 22.85 -0.79
CA ALA A 129 -9.51 23.27 -1.50
C ALA A 129 -8.49 22.12 -1.58
N ARG A 130 -8.25 21.45 -0.45
CA ARG A 130 -7.36 20.29 -0.40
C ARG A 130 -7.85 19.10 -1.21
N ALA A 131 -9.17 18.86 -1.27
CA ALA A 131 -9.73 17.81 -2.12
C ALA A 131 -9.43 18.05 -3.61
N SER A 132 -9.59 19.29 -4.08
CA SER A 132 -9.22 19.69 -5.46
C SER A 132 -7.72 19.54 -5.71
N GLU A 133 -6.88 19.98 -4.77
CA GLU A 133 -5.43 19.82 -4.85
C GLU A 133 -5.02 18.34 -4.99
N MET A 134 -5.61 17.45 -4.19
CA MET A 134 -5.30 16.03 -4.23
C MET A 134 -5.80 15.34 -5.50
N LEU A 135 -6.94 15.77 -6.07
CA LEU A 135 -7.38 15.28 -7.39
C LEU A 135 -6.39 15.66 -8.48
N LYS A 136 -5.96 16.92 -8.53
CA LYS A 136 -4.94 17.39 -9.48
C LYS A 136 -3.63 16.65 -9.31
N ALA A 137 -3.22 16.37 -8.07
CA ALA A 137 -2.01 15.60 -7.77
C ALA A 137 -2.04 14.18 -8.34
N VAL A 138 -3.23 13.58 -8.48
CA VAL A 138 -3.42 12.26 -9.10
C VAL A 138 -3.91 12.35 -10.55
N ASP A 139 -3.75 13.50 -11.22
CA ASP A 139 -4.15 13.70 -12.62
C ASP A 139 -5.66 13.51 -12.88
N LEU A 140 -6.48 13.97 -11.93
CA LEU A 140 -7.93 14.05 -12.04
C LEU A 140 -8.42 15.50 -11.98
N ASP A 141 -9.37 15.80 -12.85
CA ASP A 141 -10.04 17.10 -12.90
C ASP A 141 -11.17 17.21 -11.85
N ASP A 142 -11.47 18.44 -11.43
CA ASP A 142 -12.49 18.73 -10.43
C ASP A 142 -13.92 18.35 -10.89
N SER A 143 -14.16 18.15 -12.19
CA SER A 143 -15.44 17.67 -12.74
C SER A 143 -15.89 16.31 -12.21
N VAL A 144 -15.01 15.53 -11.56
CA VAL A 144 -15.40 14.27 -10.91
C VAL A 144 -15.94 14.46 -9.50
N LEU A 145 -15.80 15.64 -8.88
CA LEU A 145 -16.12 15.86 -7.46
C LEU A 145 -17.55 15.50 -7.09
N ASP A 146 -18.50 15.80 -7.97
CA ASP A 146 -19.92 15.56 -7.73
C ASP A 146 -20.42 14.22 -8.31
N LYS A 147 -19.52 13.45 -8.93
CA LYS A 147 -19.79 12.07 -9.35
C LYS A 147 -19.77 11.12 -8.15
N ARG A 148 -20.46 10.00 -8.27
CA ARG A 148 -20.42 8.85 -7.36
C ARG A 148 -19.57 7.71 -7.96
N PRO A 149 -19.07 6.77 -7.14
CA PRO A 149 -18.20 5.68 -7.61
C PRO A 149 -18.70 4.92 -8.85
N PRO A 150 -20.00 4.57 -9.00
CA PRO A 150 -20.49 3.88 -10.20
C PRO A 150 -20.38 4.69 -11.51
N GLN A 151 -20.16 6.00 -11.42
CA GLN A 151 -20.04 6.92 -12.57
C GLN A 151 -18.57 7.15 -12.97
N LEU A 152 -17.62 6.48 -12.32
CA LEU A 152 -16.18 6.59 -12.57
C LEU A 152 -15.68 5.32 -13.24
N SER A 153 -14.66 5.45 -14.08
CA SER A 153 -13.88 4.27 -14.49
C SER A 153 -13.12 3.69 -13.29
N GLY A 154 -12.74 2.41 -13.36
CA GLY A 154 -11.96 1.77 -12.29
C GLY A 154 -10.67 2.53 -11.97
N GLY A 155 -9.93 2.98 -13.00
CA GLY A 155 -8.71 3.77 -12.82
C GLY A 155 -8.96 5.19 -12.28
N GLN A 156 -10.11 5.82 -12.57
CA GLN A 156 -10.49 7.07 -11.91
C GLN A 156 -10.80 6.83 -10.42
N LEU A 157 -11.57 5.80 -10.10
CA LEU A 157 -11.92 5.48 -8.71
C LEU A 157 -10.69 5.13 -7.86
N GLN A 158 -9.75 4.36 -8.43
CA GLN A 158 -8.48 4.04 -7.78
C GLN A 158 -7.65 5.28 -7.46
N ARG A 159 -7.61 6.25 -8.39
CA ARG A 159 -6.97 7.54 -8.17
C ARG A 159 -7.70 8.38 -7.11
N VAL A 160 -9.04 8.34 -7.05
CA VAL A 160 -9.80 8.95 -5.94
C VAL A 160 -9.42 8.32 -4.60
N CYS A 161 -9.26 6.98 -4.53
CA CYS A 161 -8.81 6.30 -3.32
C CYS A 161 -7.40 6.72 -2.89
N LEU A 162 -6.48 6.89 -3.86
CA LEU A 162 -5.13 7.41 -3.60
C LEU A 162 -5.18 8.86 -3.09
N ALA A 163 -5.90 9.75 -3.79
CA ALA A 163 -6.07 11.14 -3.38
C ALA A 163 -6.68 11.24 -1.97
N ARG A 164 -7.65 10.39 -1.65
CA ARG A 164 -8.26 10.30 -0.29
C ARG A 164 -7.21 9.98 0.77
N ALA A 165 -6.35 8.99 0.51
CA ALA A 165 -5.29 8.60 1.45
C ALA A 165 -4.24 9.72 1.62
N LEU A 166 -3.93 10.44 0.54
CA LEU A 166 -2.95 11.53 0.55
C LEU A 166 -3.46 12.82 1.20
N ALA A 167 -4.78 13.03 1.22
CA ALA A 167 -5.40 14.26 1.74
C ALA A 167 -5.10 14.56 3.22
N VAL A 168 -4.63 13.57 3.99
CA VAL A 168 -4.22 13.74 5.39
C VAL A 168 -2.71 13.79 5.60
N GLU A 169 -1.94 13.87 4.51
CA GLU A 169 -0.48 13.97 4.51
C GLU A 169 0.20 12.86 5.35
N PRO A 170 -0.01 11.57 5.01
CA PRO A 170 0.46 10.46 5.82
C PRO A 170 2.00 10.42 5.89
N LYS A 171 2.49 9.91 7.02
CA LYS A 171 3.91 9.62 7.26
C LYS A 171 4.30 8.23 6.77
N LEU A 172 3.34 7.30 6.70
CA LEU A 172 3.48 6.00 6.05
C LEU A 172 2.25 5.74 5.17
N LEU A 173 2.48 5.46 3.89
CA LEU A 173 1.47 5.02 2.95
C LEU A 173 1.66 3.56 2.60
N ILE A 174 0.63 2.74 2.76
CA ILE A 174 0.61 1.34 2.32
C ILE A 174 -0.20 1.23 1.04
N LEU A 175 0.38 0.64 0.00
CA LEU A 175 -0.25 0.44 -1.30
C LEU A 175 -0.40 -1.07 -1.50
N ASP A 176 -1.61 -1.60 -1.34
CA ASP A 176 -1.91 -3.03 -1.45
C ASP A 176 -2.36 -3.38 -2.86
N GLU A 177 -1.41 -3.71 -3.74
CA GLU A 177 -1.64 -3.92 -5.18
C GLU A 177 -2.41 -2.77 -5.86
N ALA A 178 -2.37 -1.59 -5.24
CA ALA A 178 -3.21 -0.45 -5.57
C ALA A 178 -2.75 0.33 -6.80
N VAL A 179 -1.77 -0.17 -7.56
CA VAL A 179 -1.41 0.39 -8.86
C VAL A 179 -1.24 -0.66 -9.95
N SER A 180 -1.35 -1.96 -9.64
CA SER A 180 -1.09 -3.04 -10.60
C SER A 180 -2.07 -3.05 -11.77
N ASN A 181 -3.31 -2.64 -11.54
CA ASN A 181 -4.38 -2.60 -12.54
C ASN A 181 -4.46 -1.29 -13.35
N LEU A 182 -3.52 -0.36 -13.14
CA LEU A 182 -3.44 0.89 -13.90
C LEU A 182 -2.60 0.70 -15.18
N ASP A 183 -2.88 1.48 -16.23
CA ASP A 183 -2.02 1.53 -17.40
C ASP A 183 -0.62 2.10 -17.07
N LEU A 184 0.37 1.79 -17.91
CA LEU A 184 1.77 2.14 -17.66
C LEU A 184 2.01 3.65 -17.50
N VAL A 185 1.24 4.49 -18.21
CA VAL A 185 1.40 5.95 -18.15
C VAL A 185 0.87 6.46 -16.81
N LEU A 186 -0.31 6.01 -16.38
CA LEU A 186 -0.86 6.35 -15.07
C LEU A 186 -0.02 5.80 -13.92
N GLN A 187 0.49 4.57 -14.01
CA GLN A 187 1.43 4.02 -13.02
C GLN A 187 2.65 4.92 -12.84
N ALA A 188 3.27 5.36 -13.95
CA ALA A 188 4.41 6.28 -13.92
C ALA A 188 4.05 7.62 -13.26
N GLY A 189 2.85 8.14 -13.52
CA GLY A 189 2.31 9.34 -12.85
C GLY A 189 2.22 9.17 -11.34
N VAL A 190 1.61 8.08 -10.87
CA VAL A 190 1.48 7.76 -9.44
C VAL A 190 2.86 7.62 -8.78
N ILE A 191 3.80 6.92 -9.39
CA ILE A 191 5.16 6.76 -8.85
C ILE A 191 5.84 8.13 -8.71
N ARG A 192 5.67 9.03 -9.69
CA ARG A 192 6.25 10.37 -9.65
C ARG A 192 5.65 11.20 -8.51
N LEU A 193 4.35 11.08 -8.26
CA LEU A 193 3.68 11.67 -7.11
C LEU A 193 4.26 11.14 -5.79
N LEU A 194 4.40 9.82 -5.66
CA LEU A 194 4.95 9.20 -4.45
C LEU A 194 6.40 9.63 -4.21
N LYS A 195 7.24 9.70 -5.25
CA LYS A 195 8.61 10.25 -5.16
C LYS A 195 8.60 11.70 -4.67
N LYS A 196 7.71 12.53 -5.20
CA LYS A 196 7.56 13.93 -4.75
C LYS A 196 7.19 14.00 -3.27
N LEU A 197 6.23 13.19 -2.82
CA LEU A 197 5.81 13.15 -1.40
C LEU A 197 6.92 12.67 -0.47
N GLN A 198 7.67 11.65 -0.89
CA GLN A 198 8.86 11.17 -0.17
C GLN A 198 9.88 12.30 -0.01
N GLN A 199 10.21 13.01 -1.10
CA GLN A 199 11.19 14.10 -1.10
C GLN A 199 10.74 15.32 -0.28
N GLN A 200 9.46 15.69 -0.36
CA GLN A 200 8.94 16.90 0.30
C GLN A 200 8.58 16.68 1.78
N PHE A 201 8.00 15.53 2.12
CA PHE A 201 7.39 15.29 3.44
C PHE A 201 8.02 14.15 4.23
N GLY A 202 9.01 13.46 3.65
CA GLY A 202 9.63 12.28 4.27
C GLY A 202 8.67 11.11 4.43
N THR A 203 7.61 11.05 3.61
CA THR A 203 6.62 9.96 3.64
C THR A 203 7.30 8.64 3.28
N ALA A 204 7.15 7.66 4.16
CA ALA A 204 7.54 6.28 3.89
C ALA A 204 6.44 5.58 3.07
N CYS A 205 6.82 4.56 2.29
CA CYS A 205 5.90 3.77 1.50
C CYS A 205 6.15 2.28 1.68
N LEU A 206 5.11 1.51 1.99
CA LEU A 206 5.11 0.06 1.86
C LEU A 206 4.32 -0.31 0.61
N PHE A 207 5.01 -0.88 -0.37
CA PHE A 207 4.49 -1.17 -1.69
C PHE A 207 4.30 -2.67 -1.86
N ILE A 208 3.07 -3.15 -1.73
CA ILE A 208 2.73 -4.56 -1.93
C ILE A 208 2.41 -4.73 -3.41
N THR A 209 3.23 -5.50 -4.10
CA THR A 209 3.14 -5.69 -5.55
C THR A 209 3.69 -7.05 -5.95
N HIS A 210 3.44 -7.43 -7.20
CA HIS A 210 4.12 -8.53 -7.88
C HIS A 210 4.98 -8.03 -9.06
N ASP A 211 4.96 -6.73 -9.39
CA ASP A 211 5.74 -6.17 -10.49
C ASP A 211 7.16 -5.79 -10.03
N LEU A 212 8.13 -6.63 -10.38
CA LEU A 212 9.55 -6.41 -10.07
C LEU A 212 10.12 -5.15 -10.71
N ARG A 213 9.62 -4.73 -11.88
CA ARG A 213 10.13 -3.54 -12.58
C ARG A 213 9.83 -2.27 -11.77
N LEU A 214 8.71 -2.26 -11.06
CA LEU A 214 8.36 -1.19 -10.13
C LEU A 214 9.27 -1.19 -8.91
N VAL A 215 9.57 -2.38 -8.38
CA VAL A 215 10.48 -2.53 -7.24
C VAL A 215 11.87 -2.00 -7.58
N GLU A 216 12.45 -2.43 -8.70
CA GLU A 216 13.80 -2.03 -9.14
C GLU A 216 13.93 -0.51 -9.37
N ARG A 217 12.86 0.17 -9.81
CA ARG A 217 12.90 1.60 -10.16
C ARG A 217 12.54 2.55 -9.03
N PHE A 218 11.90 2.06 -7.98
CA PHE A 218 11.27 2.92 -6.97
C PHE A 218 11.56 2.54 -5.52
N CYS A 219 11.78 1.26 -5.21
CA CYS A 219 11.98 0.82 -3.85
C CYS A 219 13.47 0.86 -3.47
N GLN A 220 13.75 1.15 -2.19
CA GLN A 220 15.10 1.06 -1.63
C GLN A 220 15.38 -0.33 -1.06
N ARG A 221 14.32 -1.03 -0.63
CA ARG A 221 14.41 -2.37 -0.05
C ARG A 221 13.23 -3.22 -0.52
N VAL A 222 13.45 -4.52 -0.65
CA VAL A 222 12.43 -5.50 -0.99
C VAL A 222 12.41 -6.60 0.06
N MET A 223 11.21 -7.02 0.44
CA MET A 223 10.94 -8.16 1.30
C MET A 223 10.13 -9.18 0.50
N VAL A 224 10.50 -10.46 0.57
CA VAL A 224 9.75 -11.55 -0.03
C VAL A 224 9.00 -12.28 1.07
N MET A 225 7.69 -12.37 0.92
CA MET A 225 6.81 -13.14 1.79
C MET A 225 6.38 -14.44 1.11
N ASP A 226 6.47 -15.52 1.88
CA ASP A 226 5.96 -16.83 1.50
C ASP A 226 5.34 -17.51 2.72
N ASN A 227 4.17 -18.13 2.53
CA ASN A 227 3.43 -18.86 3.57
C ASN A 227 3.35 -18.14 4.94
N GLY A 228 3.07 -16.83 4.90
CA GLY A 228 2.91 -16.02 6.11
C GLY A 228 4.22 -15.62 6.79
N GLN A 229 5.38 -15.81 6.16
CA GLN A 229 6.71 -15.48 6.69
C GLN A 229 7.47 -14.57 5.74
N ILE A 230 8.30 -13.68 6.27
CA ILE A 230 9.29 -12.96 5.46
C ILE A 230 10.51 -13.87 5.32
N VAL A 231 10.71 -14.42 4.13
CA VAL A 231 11.76 -15.41 3.86
C VAL A 231 13.05 -14.75 3.35
N GLU A 232 12.96 -13.52 2.84
CA GLU A 232 14.10 -12.82 2.27
C GLU A 232 13.91 -11.30 2.37
N THR A 233 14.98 -10.57 2.65
CA THR A 233 15.02 -9.11 2.62
C THR A 233 16.31 -8.64 1.97
N GLN A 234 16.22 -7.76 0.97
CA GLN A 234 17.38 -7.25 0.25
C GLN A 234 17.25 -5.76 -0.02
N VAL A 235 18.38 -5.05 0.02
CA VAL A 235 18.45 -3.68 -0.52
C VAL A 235 18.36 -3.76 -2.04
N VAL A 236 17.58 -2.88 -2.64
CA VAL A 236 17.43 -2.81 -4.10
C VAL A 236 18.66 -2.10 -4.66
N GLY A 237 19.47 -2.83 -5.42
CA GLY A 237 20.59 -2.30 -6.21
C GLY A 237 20.28 -2.32 -7.72
N ASP A 238 21.31 -2.37 -8.56
CA ASP A 238 21.16 -2.32 -10.03
C ASP A 238 20.42 -3.53 -10.62
N LYS A 239 20.50 -4.70 -9.97
CA LYS A 239 19.80 -5.91 -10.39
C LYS A 239 19.35 -6.72 -9.17
N LEU A 240 18.06 -7.03 -9.11
CA LEU A 240 17.54 -7.93 -8.08
C LEU A 240 17.83 -9.38 -8.45
N THR A 241 18.42 -10.13 -7.53
CA THR A 241 18.62 -11.58 -7.67
C THR A 241 18.21 -12.24 -6.36
N PHE A 242 17.17 -13.07 -6.41
CA PHE A 242 16.65 -13.70 -5.21
C PHE A 242 17.31 -15.05 -4.93
N SER A 243 17.64 -15.28 -3.66
CA SER A 243 18.22 -16.53 -3.19
C SER A 243 17.16 -17.52 -2.73
N SER A 244 16.03 -17.03 -2.21
CA SER A 244 14.90 -17.85 -1.78
C SER A 244 14.15 -18.47 -2.96
N ASP A 245 13.59 -19.67 -2.76
CA ASP A 245 12.78 -20.32 -3.80
C ASP A 245 11.57 -19.48 -4.18
N ALA A 246 10.90 -18.88 -3.19
CA ALA A 246 9.78 -17.98 -3.42
C ALA A 246 10.18 -16.76 -4.27
N GLY A 247 11.31 -16.14 -3.96
CA GLY A 247 11.83 -15.00 -4.72
C GLY A 247 12.24 -15.38 -6.15
N ARG A 248 12.88 -16.54 -6.34
CA ARG A 248 13.23 -17.06 -7.67
C ARG A 248 11.99 -17.33 -8.52
N VAL A 249 10.95 -17.91 -7.93
CA VAL A 249 9.68 -18.12 -8.67
C VAL A 249 9.07 -16.79 -9.08
N LEU A 250 9.02 -15.79 -8.19
CA LEU A 250 8.52 -14.46 -8.53
C LEU A 250 9.33 -13.82 -9.65
N GLN A 251 10.65 -13.98 -9.64
CA GLN A 251 11.55 -13.49 -10.69
C GLN A 251 11.31 -14.15 -12.04
N ASN A 252 11.13 -15.47 -12.05
CA ASN A 252 10.89 -16.24 -13.27
C ASN A 252 9.46 -16.08 -13.82
N ALA A 253 8.51 -15.69 -12.97
CA ALA A 253 7.12 -15.42 -13.36
C ALA A 253 6.95 -14.08 -14.09
N VAL A 254 7.91 -13.15 -13.95
CA VAL A 254 7.93 -11.93 -14.76
C VAL A 254 8.38 -12.32 -16.16
N LEU A 255 7.44 -12.33 -17.11
CA LEU A 255 7.72 -12.55 -18.53
C LEU A 255 8.95 -11.72 -18.96
N PRO A 256 9.87 -12.29 -19.75
CA PRO A 256 11.03 -11.53 -20.23
C PRO A 256 10.54 -10.25 -20.93
N ALA A 257 11.34 -9.18 -20.85
CA ALA A 257 11.09 -7.97 -21.61
C ALA A 257 10.87 -8.35 -23.08
N PHE A 258 9.83 -7.75 -23.70
CA PHE A 258 9.49 -7.93 -25.12
C PHE A 258 10.75 -8.02 -26.01
N PRO A 259 10.73 -8.85 -27.06
CA PRO A 259 11.93 -9.20 -27.83
C PRO A 259 12.66 -7.95 -28.32
N VAL A 260 13.97 -7.91 -28.08
CA VAL A 260 14.88 -6.90 -28.62
C VAL A 260 14.68 -6.86 -30.14
N ARG A 261 14.30 -5.69 -30.70
CA ARG A 261 14.30 -5.47 -32.15
C ARG A 261 15.66 -5.91 -32.68
N ARG A 262 15.71 -7.00 -33.45
CA ARG A 262 16.90 -7.36 -34.23
C ARG A 262 17.24 -6.14 -35.08
N ARG A 263 18.44 -5.56 -34.89
CA ARG A 263 19.01 -4.65 -35.87
C ARG A 263 19.13 -5.45 -37.16
N THR A 264 18.31 -5.12 -38.15
CA THR A 264 18.57 -5.48 -39.54
C THR A 264 19.94 -4.89 -39.87
N THR A 265 20.94 -5.76 -39.97
CA THR A 265 22.17 -5.44 -40.68
C THR A 265 21.77 -5.19 -42.13
N GLU A 266 21.77 -3.92 -42.53
CA GLU A 266 21.96 -3.55 -43.92
C GLU A 266 23.24 -4.25 -44.41
N LYS A 267 23.09 -5.17 -45.35
CA LYS A 267 24.18 -5.59 -46.21
C LYS A 267 24.01 -4.86 -47.53
N VAL A 268 25.06 -4.10 -47.86
CA VAL A 268 25.43 -3.52 -49.15
C VAL A 268 25.28 -4.54 -50.26
#